data_AF-A0A0E1X3T4-F1
#
_entry.id   AF-A0A0E1X3T4-F1
#
_cell.length_a   1.000
_cell.length_b   1.000
_cell.length_c   1.000
_cell.angle_alpha   90.00
_cell.angle_beta   90.00
_cell.angle_gamma   90.00
#
_symmetry.space_group_name_H-M   'P 1'
#
loop_
_entity.id
_entity.type
_entity.pdbx_description
1 polymer ?
#
loop_
_entity_poly.entity_id
_entity_poly.type
_entity_poly.pdbx_seq_one_letter_code
_entity_poly.pdbx_strand_id
1 'polypeptide(L)'
;MTDLRFEVAQKIVGLRRVFAHHPAFLRLEEQFRLLLERRRAELAADISLEARGIAVIGASGSGKTSAVARLLSHTPGLVIHDDGSARADVVSFQVPSPATLKFVGQTALEATGYPMFARRTEMVIWAMVRQHLFARRTLFLHLDEAQDLLRHQTPSALQSVVRTLKSLM
;
A
#
# COMPACT_ATOMS: atom_id res chain seq x y z
N MET A 1 17.09 11.83 39.53
CA MET A 1 17.84 12.35 38.38
C MET A 1 17.32 11.64 37.14
N THR A 2 16.47 12.32 36.36
CA THR A 2 15.97 11.77 35.09
C THR A 2 17.17 11.50 34.19
N ASP A 3 17.28 10.27 33.68
CA ASP A 3 18.40 9.86 32.85
C ASP A 3 18.47 10.75 31.61
N LEU A 4 19.54 11.55 31.49
CA LEU A 4 19.76 12.48 30.38
C LEU A 4 19.63 11.78 29.01
N ARG A 5 19.98 10.48 28.94
CA ARG A 5 19.83 9.66 27.73
C ARG A 5 18.36 9.48 27.36
N PHE A 6 17.49 9.29 28.34
CA PHE A 6 16.05 9.14 28.13
C PHE A 6 15.43 10.45 27.63
N GLU A 7 15.82 11.60 28.20
CA GLU A 7 15.31 12.91 27.75
C GLU A 7 15.73 13.23 26.30
N VAL A 8 16.98 12.92 25.92
CA VAL A 8 17.47 13.07 24.54
C VAL A 8 16.68 12.16 23.59
N ALA A 9 16.47 10.89 23.97
CA ALA A 9 15.67 9.96 23.17
C ALA A 9 14.23 10.45 22.96
N GLN A 10 13.59 10.99 24.01
CA GLN A 10 12.25 11.58 23.91
C GLN A 10 12.21 12.77 22.94
N LYS A 11 13.19 13.68 23.00
CA LYS A 11 13.28 14.82 22.07
C LYS A 11 13.47 14.34 20.63
N ILE A 12 14.34 13.34 20.38
CA ILE A 12 14.55 12.76 19.05
C ILE A 12 13.26 12.12 18.52
N VAL A 13 12.53 11.36 19.34
CA VAL A 13 11.24 10.77 18.95
C VAL A 13 10.20 11.87 18.67
N GLY A 14 10.20 12.96 19.44
CA GLY A 14 9.36 14.13 19.19
C GLY A 14 9.62 14.75 17.82
N LEU A 15 10.90 14.92 17.45
CA LEU A 15 11.28 15.45 16.14
C LEU A 15 10.84 14.56 14.97
N ARG A 16 10.76 13.23 15.15
CA ARG A 16 10.24 12.32 14.12
C ARG A 16 8.77 12.57 13.75
N ARG A 17 8.01 13.32 14.56
CA ARG A 17 6.64 13.72 14.25
C ARG A 17 6.58 14.89 13.27
N VAL A 18 7.67 15.64 13.13
CA VAL A 18 7.74 16.78 12.21
C VAL A 18 7.96 16.25 10.81
N PHE A 19 6.98 16.47 9.93
CA PHE A 19 7.11 16.15 8.53
C PHE A 19 7.57 17.39 7.76
N ALA A 20 8.77 17.32 7.17
CA ALA A 20 9.27 18.38 6.31
C ALA A 20 8.75 18.17 4.88
N HIS A 21 7.95 19.12 4.39
CA HIS A 21 7.54 19.11 2.99
C HIS A 21 8.76 19.35 2.10
N HIS A 22 9.08 18.38 1.25
CA HIS A 22 10.21 18.44 0.33
C HIS A 22 9.72 18.26 -1.12
N PRO A 23 10.48 18.72 -2.14
CA PRO A 23 10.04 18.67 -3.54
C PRO A 23 9.61 17.28 -4.02
N ALA A 24 10.27 16.21 -3.53
CA ALA A 24 9.86 14.85 -3.88
C ALA A 24 8.50 14.44 -3.28
N PHE A 25 8.14 14.93 -2.08
CA PHE A 25 6.83 14.68 -1.49
C PHE A 25 5.74 15.44 -2.23
N LEU A 26 5.98 16.70 -2.59
CA LEU A 26 5.03 17.49 -3.38
C LEU A 26 4.74 16.84 -4.74
N ARG A 27 5.76 16.29 -5.40
CA ARG A 27 5.58 15.49 -6.63
C ARG A 27 4.76 14.22 -6.39
N LEU A 28 5.03 13.50 -5.31
CA LEU A 28 4.25 12.32 -4.94
C LEU A 28 2.77 12.68 -4.73
N GLU A 29 2.50 13.76 -3.98
CA GLU A 29 1.15 14.25 -3.71
C GLU A 29 0.41 14.66 -4.99
N GLU A 30 1.08 15.38 -5.89
CA GLU A 30 0.52 15.76 -7.18
C GLU A 30 0.16 14.56 -8.05
N GLN A 31 1.08 13.60 -8.19
CA GLN A 31 0.83 12.39 -8.98
C GLN A 31 -0.28 11.52 -8.37
N PHE A 32 -0.30 11.41 -7.04
CA PHE A 32 -1.35 10.67 -6.33
C PHE A 32 -2.72 11.30 -6.55
N ARG A 33 -2.84 12.62 -6.40
CA ARG A 33 -4.10 13.34 -6.66
C ARG A 33 -4.58 13.16 -8.09
N LEU A 34 -3.68 13.23 -9.09
CA LEU A 34 -4.04 13.01 -10.48
C LEU A 34 -4.62 11.60 -10.71
N LEU A 35 -3.97 10.57 -10.15
CA LEU A 35 -4.47 9.19 -10.28
C LEU A 35 -5.77 8.96 -9.49
N LEU A 36 -5.94 9.61 -8.34
CA LEU A 36 -7.14 9.50 -7.52
C LEU A 36 -8.36 10.07 -8.24
N GLU A 37 -8.25 11.29 -8.77
CA GLU A 37 -9.33 11.93 -9.52
C GLU A 37 -9.65 11.18 -10.80
N ARG A 38 -8.62 10.68 -11.50
CA ARG A 38 -8.80 9.79 -12.64
C ARG A 38 -9.60 8.54 -12.26
N ARG A 39 -9.21 7.83 -11.19
CA ARG A 39 -9.90 6.60 -10.77
C ARG A 39 -11.35 6.87 -10.36
N ARG A 40 -11.62 8.00 -9.70
CA ARG A 40 -12.99 8.42 -9.37
C ARG A 40 -13.82 8.68 -10.63
N ALA A 41 -13.24 9.33 -11.64
CA ALA A 41 -13.91 9.57 -12.92
C ALA A 41 -14.18 8.26 -13.70
N GLU A 42 -13.22 7.33 -13.72
CA GLU A 42 -13.38 5.99 -14.29
C GLU A 42 -14.57 5.24 -13.65
N LEU A 43 -14.64 5.23 -12.32
CA LEU A 43 -15.75 4.60 -11.59
C LEU A 43 -17.09 5.30 -11.82
N ALA A 44 -17.10 6.63 -11.91
CA ALA A 44 -18.32 7.39 -12.19
C ALA A 44 -18.86 7.15 -13.61
N ALA A 45 -17.98 6.83 -14.55
CA ALA A 45 -18.34 6.50 -15.93
C ALA A 45 -18.61 5.00 -16.16
N ASP A 46 -18.43 4.16 -15.13
CA ASP A 46 -18.48 2.68 -15.23
C ASP A 46 -17.51 2.12 -16.29
N ILE A 47 -16.31 2.72 -16.38
CA ILE A 47 -15.25 2.29 -17.29
C ILE A 47 -14.08 1.78 -16.47
N SER A 48 -13.51 0.63 -16.84
CA SER A 48 -12.20 0.21 -16.34
C SER A 48 -11.12 0.42 -17.41
N LEU A 49 -10.12 1.24 -17.08
CA LEU A 49 -8.95 1.48 -17.92
C LEU A 49 -7.72 0.76 -17.35
N GLU A 50 -6.63 0.74 -18.12
CA GLU A 50 -5.37 0.15 -17.65
C GLU A 50 -4.89 0.76 -16.33
N ALA A 51 -4.56 -0.13 -15.39
CA ALA A 51 -3.95 0.20 -14.12
C ALA A 51 -2.72 1.12 -14.26
N ARG A 52 -2.71 2.21 -13.49
CA ARG A 52 -1.56 3.09 -13.29
C ARG A 52 -1.03 2.93 -11.87
N GLY A 53 0.26 3.16 -11.69
CA GLY A 53 0.93 3.04 -10.40
C GLY A 53 1.95 4.15 -10.19
N ILE A 54 2.29 4.38 -8.93
CA ILE A 54 3.35 5.30 -8.52
C ILE A 54 4.44 4.47 -7.86
N ALA A 55 5.67 4.61 -8.33
CA ALA A 55 6.84 4.03 -7.70
C ALA A 55 7.56 5.09 -6.87
N VAL A 56 7.60 4.90 -5.56
CA VAL A 56 8.36 5.77 -4.65
C VAL A 56 9.74 5.14 -4.44
N ILE A 57 10.78 5.78 -4.98
CA ILE A 57 12.15 5.24 -5.00
C ILE A 57 13.06 6.15 -4.16
N GLY A 58 13.91 5.53 -3.35
CA GLY A 58 14.86 6.20 -2.48
C GLY A 58 15.61 5.23 -1.60
N ALA A 59 16.76 5.65 -1.08
CA ALA A 59 17.61 4.84 -0.20
C ALA A 59 16.86 4.37 1.06
N SER A 60 17.40 3.37 1.75
CA SER A 60 16.91 3.00 3.07
C SER A 60 16.98 4.19 4.03
N GLY A 61 15.97 4.37 4.88
CA GLY A 61 15.89 5.52 5.78
C GLY A 61 15.57 6.88 5.15
N SER A 62 15.35 6.96 3.82
CA SER A 62 14.99 8.23 3.14
C SER A 62 13.58 8.74 3.42
N GLY A 63 12.77 8.01 4.19
CA GLY A 63 11.43 8.42 4.58
C GLY A 63 10.29 8.03 3.62
N LYS A 64 10.49 7.06 2.71
CA LYS A 64 9.46 6.59 1.75
C LYS A 64 8.14 6.19 2.43
N THR A 65 8.20 5.28 3.39
CA THR A 65 7.04 4.83 4.17
C THR A 65 6.37 6.02 4.88
N SER A 66 7.16 6.92 5.48
CA SER A 66 6.65 8.12 6.14
C SER A 66 5.96 9.08 5.16
N ALA A 67 6.51 9.25 3.96
CA ALA A 67 5.93 10.09 2.91
C ALA A 67 4.59 9.53 2.42
N VAL A 68 4.50 8.21 2.17
CA VAL A 68 3.24 7.59 1.77
C VAL A 68 2.20 7.64 2.90
N ALA A 69 2.58 7.30 4.13
CA ALA A 69 1.68 7.38 5.28
C ALA A 69 1.16 8.81 5.51
N ARG A 70 2.03 9.83 5.35
CA ARG A 70 1.65 11.25 5.40
C ARG A 70 0.67 11.59 4.28
N LEU A 71 0.97 11.23 3.03
CA LEU A 71 0.12 11.48 1.88
C LEU A 71 -1.29 10.91 2.10
N LEU A 72 -1.36 9.64 2.48
CA LEU A 72 -2.64 8.96 2.68
C LEU A 72 -3.45 9.64 3.79
N SER A 73 -2.85 9.85 4.97
CA SER A 73 -3.54 10.48 6.12
C SER A 73 -3.98 11.93 5.90
N HIS A 74 -3.34 12.66 4.97
CA HIS A 74 -3.64 14.07 4.71
C HIS A 74 -4.48 14.29 3.45
N THR A 75 -4.74 13.24 2.66
CA THR A 75 -5.61 13.37 1.49
C THR A 75 -7.07 13.42 1.95
N PRO A 76 -7.80 14.53 1.70
CA PRO A 76 -9.18 14.65 2.15
C PRO A 76 -10.11 13.62 1.50
N GLY A 77 -10.98 13.02 2.31
CA GLY A 77 -12.02 12.11 1.84
C GLY A 77 -11.53 10.71 1.42
N LEU A 78 -10.27 10.36 1.71
CA LEU A 78 -9.84 8.96 1.68
C LEU A 78 -10.29 8.25 2.96
N VAL A 79 -10.93 7.09 2.79
CA VAL A 79 -11.19 6.15 3.87
C VAL A 79 -10.06 5.13 3.91
N ILE A 80 -9.15 5.29 4.86
CA ILE A 80 -8.04 4.37 5.09
C ILE A 80 -8.42 3.53 6.29
N HIS A 81 -8.47 2.21 6.12
CA HIS A 81 -8.73 1.18 7.15
C HIS A 81 -9.43 1.68 8.42
N ASP A 82 -10.75 1.49 8.46
CA ASP A 82 -11.53 1.57 9.70
C ASP A 82 -12.15 0.19 9.96
N ASP A 83 -11.99 -0.31 11.18
CA ASP A 83 -12.26 -1.70 11.60
C ASP A 83 -13.76 -2.05 11.59
N GLY A 84 -14.63 -1.10 11.22
CA GLY A 84 -16.06 -1.30 10.98
C GLY A 84 -16.59 -0.74 9.65
N SER A 85 -15.74 -0.10 8.83
CA SER A 85 -16.18 0.50 7.57
C SER A 85 -16.33 -0.55 6.47
N ALA A 86 -17.48 -0.53 5.79
CA ALA A 86 -17.69 -1.33 4.58
C ALA A 86 -16.79 -0.89 3.40
N ARG A 87 -16.10 0.25 3.53
CA ARG A 87 -15.26 0.88 2.49
C ARG A 87 -13.82 1.05 2.99
N ALA A 88 -12.86 0.75 2.11
CA ALA A 88 -11.44 1.06 2.30
C ALA A 88 -10.86 1.50 0.95
N ASP A 89 -10.69 2.82 0.76
CA ASP A 89 -10.20 3.41 -0.48
C ASP A 89 -8.75 3.02 -0.78
N VAL A 90 -7.95 2.81 0.27
CA VAL A 90 -6.56 2.38 0.14
C VAL A 90 -6.33 1.19 1.03
N VAL A 91 -5.86 0.09 0.44
CA VAL A 91 -5.37 -1.08 1.17
C VAL A 91 -3.86 -1.06 1.17
N SER A 92 -3.26 -1.01 2.35
CA SER A 92 -1.80 -0.93 2.53
C SER A 92 -1.26 -2.16 3.21
N PHE A 93 -0.16 -2.72 2.71
CA PHE A 93 0.59 -3.75 3.41
C PHE A 93 2.07 -3.73 3.06
N GLN A 94 2.89 -4.19 3.99
CA GLN A 94 4.29 -4.45 3.73
C GLN A 94 4.42 -5.78 2.98
N VAL A 95 5.18 -5.79 1.88
CA VAL A 95 5.43 -7.02 1.13
C VAL A 95 6.15 -8.02 2.04
N PRO A 96 5.64 -9.27 2.14
CA PRO A 96 6.25 -10.28 3.00
C PRO A 96 7.59 -10.74 2.42
N SER A 97 8.50 -11.19 3.30
CA SER A 97 9.73 -11.87 2.92
C SER A 97 9.70 -13.31 3.46
N PRO A 98 9.71 -14.35 2.61
CA PRO A 98 9.84 -14.32 1.14
C PRO A 98 8.54 -13.91 0.42
N ALA A 99 8.69 -13.13 -0.66
CA ALA A 99 7.58 -12.51 -1.39
C ALA A 99 6.88 -13.43 -2.41
N THR A 100 6.62 -14.69 -2.05
CA THR A 100 5.93 -15.62 -2.98
C THR A 100 4.53 -15.11 -3.32
N LEU A 101 4.03 -15.46 -4.51
CA LEU A 101 2.70 -15.03 -4.97
C LEU A 101 1.58 -15.44 -3.99
N LYS A 102 1.75 -16.58 -3.31
CA LYS A 102 0.88 -17.02 -2.22
C LYS A 102 0.96 -16.12 -0.98
N PHE A 103 2.17 -15.82 -0.47
CA PHE A 103 2.34 -14.99 0.73
C PHE A 103 1.91 -13.55 0.50
N VAL A 104 2.20 -12.99 -0.68
CA VAL A 104 1.73 -11.66 -1.08
C VAL A 104 0.20 -11.62 -1.10
N GLY A 105 -0.45 -12.63 -1.69
CA GLY A 105 -1.91 -12.74 -1.70
C GLY A 105 -2.51 -12.89 -0.30
N GLN A 106 -1.87 -13.66 0.59
CA GLN A 106 -2.27 -13.78 2.00
C GLN A 106 -2.20 -12.45 2.73
N THR A 107 -1.07 -11.76 2.60
CA THR A 107 -0.84 -10.47 3.26
C THR A 107 -1.81 -9.40 2.74
N ALA A 108 -2.09 -9.40 1.43
CA ALA A 108 -3.09 -8.53 0.84
C ALA A 108 -4.49 -8.80 1.41
N LEU A 109 -4.88 -10.07 1.53
CA LEU A 109 -6.19 -10.47 2.07
C LEU A 109 -6.35 -10.13 3.54
N GLU A 110 -5.30 -10.37 4.35
CA GLU A 110 -5.24 -9.94 5.75
C GLU A 110 -5.37 -8.42 5.88
N ALA A 111 -4.68 -7.65 5.02
CA ALA A 111 -4.82 -6.21 4.98
C ALA A 111 -6.25 -5.78 4.68
N THR A 112 -7.00 -6.52 3.85
CA THR A 112 -8.44 -6.31 3.67
C THR A 112 -9.30 -6.74 4.87
N GLY A 113 -8.72 -6.98 6.04
CA GLY A 113 -9.45 -7.37 7.27
C GLY A 113 -10.00 -8.78 7.25
N TYR A 114 -9.50 -9.66 6.37
CA TYR A 114 -9.90 -11.06 6.32
C TYR A 114 -8.74 -11.98 6.75
N PRO A 115 -8.62 -12.30 8.05
CA PRO A 115 -7.60 -13.22 8.52
C PRO A 115 -7.83 -14.63 7.97
N MET A 116 -6.79 -15.23 7.39
CA MET A 116 -6.87 -16.57 6.80
C MET A 116 -6.61 -17.65 7.86
N PHE A 117 -7.67 -18.40 8.23
CA PHE A 117 -7.56 -19.52 9.18
C PHE A 117 -7.29 -20.88 8.54
N ALA A 118 -7.45 -21.01 7.22
CA ALA A 118 -7.35 -22.30 6.51
C ALA A 118 -6.37 -22.27 5.34
N ARG A 119 -5.74 -23.42 5.05
CA ARG A 119 -4.88 -23.59 3.87
C ARG A 119 -5.73 -23.48 2.60
N ARG A 120 -5.42 -22.49 1.76
CA ARG A 120 -6.02 -22.31 0.43
C ARG A 120 -4.96 -22.35 -0.68
N THR A 121 -5.41 -22.63 -1.89
CA THR A 121 -4.59 -22.54 -3.11
C THR A 121 -4.36 -21.08 -3.47
N GLU A 122 -3.29 -20.82 -4.21
CA GLU A 122 -2.96 -19.46 -4.67
C GLU A 122 -4.09 -18.84 -5.51
N MET A 123 -4.68 -19.61 -6.42
CA MET A 123 -5.83 -19.18 -7.23
C MET A 123 -7.01 -18.71 -6.37
N VAL A 124 -7.36 -19.48 -5.33
CA VAL A 124 -8.47 -19.12 -4.43
C VAL A 124 -8.13 -17.86 -3.63
N ILE A 125 -6.89 -17.72 -3.16
CA ILE A 125 -6.44 -16.54 -2.42
C ILE A 125 -6.61 -15.28 -3.27
N TRP A 126 -6.15 -15.29 -4.53
CA TRP A 126 -6.24 -14.12 -5.40
C TRP A 126 -7.67 -13.83 -5.88
N ALA A 127 -8.52 -14.84 -6.03
CA ALA A 127 -9.95 -14.64 -6.25
C ALA A 127 -10.59 -13.89 -5.07
N MET A 128 -10.24 -14.28 -3.84
CA MET A 128 -10.72 -13.60 -2.63
C MET A 128 -10.18 -12.17 -2.52
N VAL A 129 -8.88 -11.95 -2.77
CA VAL A 129 -8.29 -10.60 -2.77
C VAL A 129 -9.09 -9.68 -3.70
N ARG A 130 -9.35 -10.12 -4.94
CA ARG A 130 -10.16 -9.35 -5.91
C ARG A 130 -11.56 -9.05 -5.38
N GLN A 131 -12.26 -10.06 -4.86
CA GLN A 131 -13.60 -9.90 -4.32
C GLN A 131 -13.64 -8.91 -3.14
N HIS A 132 -12.65 -8.98 -2.24
CA HIS A 132 -12.56 -8.10 -1.07
C HIS A 132 -12.20 -6.66 -1.46
N LEU A 133 -11.27 -6.45 -2.39
CA LEU A 133 -10.94 -5.13 -2.92
C LEU A 133 -12.17 -4.49 -3.60
N PHE A 134 -12.91 -5.26 -4.39
CA PHE A 134 -14.14 -4.80 -5.03
C PHE A 134 -15.23 -4.45 -4.01
N ALA A 135 -15.50 -5.36 -3.06
CA ALA A 135 -16.50 -5.15 -2.02
C ALA A 135 -16.20 -3.92 -1.14
N ARG A 136 -14.92 -3.67 -0.86
CA ARG A 136 -14.45 -2.51 -0.10
C ARG A 136 -14.30 -1.24 -0.94
N ARG A 137 -14.61 -1.28 -2.24
CA ARG A 137 -14.48 -0.16 -3.17
C ARG A 137 -13.07 0.43 -3.15
N THR A 138 -12.06 -0.44 -3.09
CA THR A 138 -10.66 -0.02 -3.02
C THR A 138 -10.22 0.65 -4.30
N LEU A 139 -9.64 1.84 -4.16
CA LEU A 139 -9.13 2.68 -5.25
C LEU A 139 -7.63 2.44 -5.48
N PHE A 140 -6.87 2.21 -4.39
CA PHE A 140 -5.43 1.99 -4.44
C PHE A 140 -4.99 0.80 -3.61
N LEU A 141 -4.03 0.05 -4.15
CA LEU A 141 -3.26 -0.93 -3.42
C LEU A 141 -1.85 -0.36 -3.18
N HIS A 142 -1.45 -0.23 -1.93
CA HIS A 142 -0.13 0.23 -1.53
C HIS A 142 0.71 -0.93 -1.03
N LEU A 143 1.86 -1.14 -1.70
CA LEU A 143 2.84 -2.18 -1.41
C LEU A 143 4.09 -1.52 -0.81
N ASP A 144 4.26 -1.58 0.50
CA ASP A 144 5.49 -1.10 1.13
C ASP A 144 6.62 -2.14 0.98
N GLU A 145 7.85 -1.66 0.84
CA GLU A 145 9.04 -2.50 0.55
C GLU A 145 8.88 -3.38 -0.71
N ALA A 146 8.21 -2.86 -1.75
CA ALA A 146 7.90 -3.59 -2.98
C ALA A 146 9.12 -4.21 -3.71
N GLN A 147 10.34 -3.74 -3.45
CA GLN A 147 11.54 -4.40 -3.96
C GLN A 147 11.73 -5.83 -3.43
N ASP A 148 11.10 -6.21 -2.32
CA ASP A 148 11.10 -7.58 -1.83
C ASP A 148 10.38 -8.54 -2.80
N LEU A 149 9.46 -8.04 -3.65
CA LEU A 149 8.89 -8.81 -4.76
C LEU A 149 9.94 -9.28 -5.77
N LEU A 150 11.06 -8.54 -5.89
CA LEU A 150 12.15 -8.84 -6.82
C LEU A 150 13.18 -9.78 -6.20
N ARG A 151 13.26 -9.82 -4.87
CA ARG A 151 14.29 -10.58 -4.15
C ARG A 151 14.02 -12.08 -4.25
N HIS A 152 15.05 -12.81 -4.67
CA HIS A 152 15.06 -14.27 -4.75
C HIS A 152 14.00 -14.88 -5.67
N GLN A 153 13.49 -14.09 -6.63
CA GLN A 153 12.47 -14.54 -7.57
C GLN A 153 13.07 -14.80 -8.95
N THR A 154 12.58 -15.85 -9.61
CA THR A 154 12.88 -16.05 -11.02
C THR A 154 12.15 -14.97 -11.85
N PRO A 155 12.65 -14.60 -13.03
CA PRO A 155 11.97 -13.65 -13.92
C PRO A 155 10.51 -14.06 -14.23
N SER A 156 10.25 -15.37 -14.33
CA SER A 156 8.90 -15.92 -14.55
C SER A 156 7.98 -15.66 -13.36
N ALA A 157 8.44 -15.91 -12.14
CA ALA A 157 7.65 -15.69 -10.94
C ALA A 157 7.32 -14.20 -10.74
N LEU A 158 8.29 -13.32 -10.98
CA LEU A 158 8.06 -11.87 -10.97
C LEU A 158 7.01 -11.44 -11.99
N GLN A 159 7.09 -11.93 -13.24
CA GLN A 159 6.08 -11.63 -14.26
C GLN A 159 4.69 -12.13 -13.87
N SER A 160 4.59 -13.28 -13.21
CA SER A 160 3.33 -13.80 -12.68
C SER A 160 2.74 -12.87 -11.62
N VAL A 161 3.55 -12.38 -10.68
CA VAL A 161 3.13 -11.39 -9.68
C VAL A 161 2.64 -10.11 -10.33
N VAL A 162 3.40 -9.55 -11.26
CA VAL A 162 3.02 -8.31 -11.95
C VAL A 162 1.72 -8.48 -12.74
N ARG A 163 1.55 -9.59 -13.47
CA ARG A 163 0.30 -9.90 -14.19
C ARG A 163 -0.88 -10.04 -13.23
N THR A 164 -0.67 -10.72 -12.11
CA THR A 164 -1.71 -10.91 -11.09
C THR A 164 -2.13 -9.56 -10.52
N LEU A 165 -1.19 -8.72 -10.09
CA LEU A 165 -1.47 -7.38 -9.57
C LEU A 165 -2.18 -6.50 -10.60
N LYS A 166 -1.77 -6.53 -11.88
CA LYS A 166 -2.46 -5.82 -12.96
C LYS A 166 -3.90 -6.29 -13.13
N SER A 167 -4.16 -7.58 -12.95
CA SER A 167 -5.49 -8.15 -13.13
C SER A 167 -6.48 -7.76 -12.03
N LEU A 168 -6.04 -7.17 -10.92
CA LEU A 168 -6.90 -6.82 -9.79
C LEU A 168 -7.69 -5.52 -9.98
N MET A 169 -7.29 -4.67 -10.93
CA MET A 169 -7.81 -3.31 -11.10
C MET A 169 -8.53 -3.12 -12.43
#